data_AF-A0A1V5YHL2-F1
#
_entry.id   AF-A0A1V5YHL2-F1
#
_cell.length_a   1.000
_cell.length_b   1.000
_cell.length_c   1.000
_cell.angle_alpha   90.00
_cell.angle_beta   90.00
_cell.angle_gamma   90.00
#
_symmetry.space_group_name_H-M   'P 1'
#
loop_
_entity.id
_entity.type
_entity.pdbx_description
1 polymer ?
#
loop_
_entity_poly.entity_id
_entity_poly.type
_entity_poly.pdbx_seq_one_letter_code
_entity_poly.pdbx_strand_id
1 'polypeptide(L)'
;MEQHIGAVYDGKIRTPLTDAGGVWLPQEELERRLVHEYAHVVARSIAGDNMPWWVNEGLAETLSKSLSDTEKTRLGQAYARSEVYSLAQLESNQVASFSPEALRLAYLQSHASIDFLWRRFGHSKMMSFLRALRLGTSGEAALQSVYRRNYARLEQDVAVSCN
;
A
#
# COMPACT_ATOMS: atom_id res chain seq x y z
N MET A 1 -13.13 0.32 20.45
CA MET A 1 -12.70 -0.47 19.27
C MET A 1 -12.66 0.46 18.05
N GLU A 2 -12.00 1.61 18.15
CA GLU A 2 -12.01 2.67 17.12
C GLU A 2 -10.79 3.59 17.36
N GLN A 3 -9.60 3.25 16.84
CA GLN A 3 -8.41 4.13 16.95
C GLN A 3 -7.42 4.06 15.78
N HIS A 4 -7.77 3.41 14.65
CA HIS A 4 -6.79 3.18 13.58
C HIS A 4 -7.25 3.54 12.18
N ILE A 5 -8.34 4.29 12.03
CA ILE A 5 -8.81 4.67 10.71
C ILE A 5 -8.55 6.17 10.48
N GLY A 6 -7.50 6.45 9.71
CA GLY A 6 -7.07 7.81 9.37
C GLY A 6 -8.13 8.59 8.59
N ALA A 7 -8.93 7.88 7.79
CA ALA A 7 -10.20 8.29 7.24
C ALA A 7 -10.94 7.07 6.62
N VAL A 8 -12.25 7.18 6.35
CA VAL A 8 -13.08 6.09 5.77
C VAL A 8 -13.78 6.58 4.51
N TYR A 9 -13.86 5.73 3.50
CA TYR A 9 -14.79 5.87 2.38
C TYR A 9 -16.02 4.94 2.51
N ASP A 10 -17.19 5.52 2.77
CA ASP A 10 -18.50 4.85 2.85
C ASP A 10 -19.50 5.30 1.76
N GLY A 11 -18.98 5.91 0.69
CA GLY A 11 -19.73 6.76 -0.24
C GLY A 11 -19.57 8.27 0.06
N LYS A 12 -18.96 8.60 1.20
CA LYS A 12 -18.38 9.91 1.54
C LYS A 12 -16.98 9.69 2.10
N ILE A 13 -16.08 10.66 1.93
CA ILE A 13 -14.79 10.66 2.63
C ILE A 13 -15.01 11.31 3.99
N ARG A 14 -14.72 10.57 5.06
CA ARG A 14 -14.78 11.06 6.45
C ARG A 14 -13.39 11.03 7.05
N THR A 15 -12.84 12.20 7.39
CA THR A 15 -11.52 12.35 8.00
C THR A 15 -11.63 13.17 9.29
N PRO A 16 -11.03 12.73 10.41
CA PRO A 16 -10.89 13.57 11.59
C PRO A 16 -10.07 14.81 11.26
N LEU A 17 -10.50 15.98 11.74
CA LEU A 17 -9.76 17.23 11.56
C LEU A 17 -8.72 17.49 12.66
N THR A 18 -8.71 16.62 13.68
CA THR A 18 -7.76 16.67 14.80
C THR A 18 -7.03 15.35 14.96
N ASP A 19 -5.86 15.38 15.57
CA ASP A 19 -5.16 14.19 16.05
C ASP A 19 -5.82 13.61 17.33
N ALA A 20 -5.21 12.55 17.88
CA ALA A 20 -5.70 11.90 19.10
C ALA A 20 -5.64 12.79 20.36
N GLY A 21 -4.84 13.87 20.33
CA GLY A 21 -4.74 14.87 21.39
C GLY A 21 -5.73 16.02 21.24
N GLY A 22 -6.54 16.03 20.17
CA GLY A 22 -7.47 17.12 19.87
C GLY A 22 -6.81 18.33 19.21
N VAL A 23 -5.56 18.21 18.76
CA VAL A 23 -4.86 19.27 18.04
C VAL A 23 -5.27 19.23 16.57
N TRP A 24 -5.58 20.40 15.99
CA TRP A 24 -5.92 20.52 14.58
C TRP A 24 -4.78 20.00 13.69
N LEU A 25 -5.14 19.18 12.71
CA LEU A 25 -4.18 18.68 11.74
C LEU A 25 -3.63 19.84 10.90
N PRO A 26 -2.32 19.86 10.63
CA PRO A 26 -1.75 20.74 9.61
C PRO A 26 -2.43 20.49 8.26
N GLN A 27 -2.55 21.54 7.44
CA GLN A 27 -3.19 21.45 6.12
C GLN A 27 -2.57 20.33 5.26
N GLU A 28 -1.25 20.20 5.24
CA GLU A 28 -0.54 19.17 4.49
C GLU A 28 -0.93 17.75 4.92
N GLU A 29 -1.09 17.50 6.22
CA GLU A 29 -1.52 16.20 6.74
C GLU A 29 -2.98 15.91 6.39
N LEU A 30 -3.83 16.93 6.41
CA LEU A 30 -5.23 16.79 5.97
C LEU A 30 -5.31 16.48 4.47
N GLU A 31 -4.56 17.19 3.63
CA GLU A 31 -4.47 16.92 2.19
C GLU A 31 -3.97 15.52 1.91
N ARG A 32 -2.90 15.09 2.60
CA ARG A 32 -2.36 13.73 2.51
C ARG A 32 -3.43 12.67 2.80
N ARG A 33 -4.19 12.82 3.89
CA ARG A 33 -5.29 11.90 4.24
C ARG A 33 -6.39 11.88 3.20
N LEU A 34 -6.80 13.04 2.70
CA LEU A 34 -7.84 13.12 1.67
C LEU A 34 -7.40 12.47 0.36
N VAL A 35 -6.15 12.66 -0.06
CA VAL A 35 -5.58 12.00 -1.25
C VAL A 35 -5.53 10.48 -1.04
N HIS A 36 -5.13 10.01 0.15
CA HIS A 36 -5.11 8.59 0.48
C HIS A 36 -6.49 7.93 0.32
N GLU A 37 -7.53 8.52 0.94
CA GLU A 37 -8.89 7.98 0.82
C GLU A 37 -9.42 8.05 -0.61
N TYR A 38 -9.16 9.16 -1.30
CA TYR A 38 -9.60 9.30 -2.69
C TYR A 38 -8.89 8.29 -3.61
N ALA A 39 -7.63 7.96 -3.33
CA ALA A 39 -6.89 6.94 -4.06
C ALA A 39 -7.56 5.56 -3.93
N HIS A 40 -8.08 5.18 -2.77
CA HIS A 40 -8.87 3.95 -2.62
C HIS A 40 -10.10 3.94 -3.53
N VAL A 41 -10.83 5.06 -3.60
CA VAL A 41 -12.02 5.20 -4.47
C VAL A 41 -11.64 4.98 -5.94
N VAL A 42 -10.61 5.69 -6.40
CA VAL A 42 -10.15 5.61 -7.79
C VAL A 42 -9.61 4.21 -8.10
N ALA A 43 -8.77 3.65 -7.24
CA ALA A 43 -8.19 2.31 -7.42
C ALA A 43 -9.30 1.25 -7.51
N ARG A 44 -10.31 1.30 -6.63
CA ARG A 44 -11.47 0.39 -6.67
C ARG A 44 -12.29 0.55 -7.95
N SER A 45 -12.48 1.77 -8.44
CA SER A 45 -13.21 2.02 -9.69
C SER A 45 -12.54 1.39 -10.92
N ILE A 46 -11.21 1.22 -10.88
CA ILE A 46 -10.41 0.64 -11.97
C ILE A 46 -10.27 -0.87 -11.78
N ALA A 47 -9.80 -1.31 -10.62
CA ALA A 47 -9.41 -2.70 -10.32
C ALA A 47 -10.59 -3.58 -9.85
N GLY A 48 -11.71 -2.98 -9.46
CA GLY A 48 -12.85 -3.72 -8.94
C GLY A 48 -12.59 -4.38 -7.59
N ASP A 49 -13.43 -5.37 -7.26
CA ASP A 49 -13.53 -5.84 -5.90
C ASP A 49 -12.42 -6.80 -5.44
N ASN A 50 -11.67 -7.34 -6.40
CA ASN A 50 -10.69 -8.40 -6.19
C ASN A 50 -9.26 -7.89 -5.95
N MET A 51 -9.09 -6.59 -5.67
CA MET A 51 -7.77 -6.00 -5.45
C MET A 51 -7.16 -6.51 -4.13
N PRO A 52 -5.93 -7.05 -4.13
CA PRO A 52 -5.23 -7.43 -2.90
C PRO A 52 -5.05 -6.22 -1.97
N TRP A 53 -5.14 -6.45 -0.67
CA TRP A 53 -5.00 -5.40 0.34
C TRP A 53 -3.70 -4.58 0.17
N TRP A 54 -2.56 -5.26 -0.02
CA TRP A 54 -1.27 -4.57 -0.17
C TRP A 54 -1.21 -3.67 -1.42
N VAL A 55 -1.96 -4.00 -2.48
CA VAL A 55 -2.05 -3.16 -3.68
C VAL A 55 -2.88 -1.91 -3.39
N ASN A 56 -4.00 -2.09 -2.68
CA ASN A 56 -4.90 -1.01 -2.31
C ASN A 56 -4.20 0.03 -1.43
N GLU A 57 -3.63 -0.42 -0.30
CA GLU A 57 -2.94 0.47 0.63
C GLU A 57 -1.65 1.03 0.02
N GLY A 58 -0.91 0.21 -0.73
CA GLY A 58 0.32 0.65 -1.39
C GLY A 58 0.08 1.78 -2.39
N LEU A 59 -0.98 1.70 -3.21
CA LEU A 59 -1.36 2.78 -4.12
C LEU A 59 -1.78 4.05 -3.38
N ALA A 60 -2.57 3.91 -2.31
CA ALA A 60 -3.02 5.04 -1.53
C ALA A 60 -1.84 5.75 -0.82
N GLU A 61 -0.88 5.00 -0.28
CA GLU A 61 0.36 5.55 0.28
C GLU A 61 1.21 6.23 -0.81
N THR A 62 1.51 5.54 -1.92
CA THR A 62 2.34 6.09 -3.02
C THR A 62 1.78 7.39 -3.60
N LEU A 63 0.45 7.51 -3.71
CA LEU A 63 -0.18 8.70 -4.26
C LEU A 63 -0.33 9.83 -3.24
N SER A 64 -0.40 9.52 -1.94
CA SER A 64 -0.57 10.52 -0.89
C SER A 64 0.74 11.08 -0.37
N LYS A 65 1.84 10.32 -0.40
CA LYS A 65 3.13 10.76 0.14
C LYS A 65 4.31 10.12 -0.58
N SER A 66 5.47 10.72 -0.44
CA SER A 66 6.73 10.11 -0.88
C SER A 66 7.29 9.16 0.18
N LEU A 67 7.90 8.06 -0.28
CA LEU A 67 8.68 7.17 0.60
C LEU A 67 9.98 7.86 1.05
N SER A 68 10.09 8.14 2.35
CA SER A 68 11.26 8.79 2.96
C SER A 68 12.46 7.85 3.10
N ASP A 69 13.67 8.40 3.23
CA ASP A 69 14.88 7.59 3.41
C ASP A 69 14.92 6.87 4.77
N THR A 70 14.31 7.47 5.80
CA THR A 70 14.11 6.81 7.10
C THR A 70 13.19 5.60 6.97
N GLU A 71 12.10 5.73 6.22
CA GLU A 71 11.18 4.61 5.93
C GLU A 71 11.87 3.50 5.15
N LYS A 72 12.65 3.82 4.10
CA LYS A 72 13.46 2.83 3.37
C LYS A 72 14.44 2.10 4.28
N THR A 73 15.19 2.85 5.09
CA THR A 73 16.17 2.28 6.03
C THR A 73 15.49 1.33 7.02
N ARG A 74 14.36 1.73 7.59
CA ARG A 74 13.56 0.90 8.50
C ARG A 74 13.09 -0.38 7.82
N LEU A 75 12.57 -0.28 6.60
CA LEU A 75 12.08 -1.42 5.84
C LEU A 75 13.23 -2.39 5.47
N GLY A 76 14.38 -1.87 5.02
CA GLY A 76 15.57 -2.68 4.73
C GLY A 76 16.05 -3.48 5.95
N GLN A 77 16.05 -2.84 7.13
CA GLN A 77 16.35 -3.53 8.39
C GLN A 77 15.31 -4.61 8.74
N ALA A 78 14.02 -4.34 8.53
CA ALA A 78 12.96 -5.32 8.78
C ALA A 78 13.08 -6.53 7.84
N TYR A 79 13.46 -6.34 6.58
CA TYR A 79 13.81 -7.43 5.65
C TYR A 79 15.00 -8.24 6.16
N ALA A 80 16.08 -7.58 6.59
CA ALA A 80 17.28 -8.24 7.10
C ALA A 80 17.01 -9.10 8.35
N ARG A 81 16.03 -8.69 9.18
CA ARG A 81 15.59 -9.42 10.38
C ARG A 81 14.45 -10.40 10.14
N SER A 82 13.96 -10.54 8.89
CA SER A 82 12.79 -11.38 8.55
C SER A 82 11.54 -11.03 9.37
N GLU A 83 11.33 -9.73 9.62
CA GLU A 83 10.19 -9.18 10.39
C GLU A 83 8.98 -8.83 9.50
N VAL A 84 9.16 -8.85 8.17
CA VAL A 84 8.12 -8.55 7.19
C VAL A 84 7.31 -9.80 6.84
N TYR A 85 6.02 -9.62 6.59
CA TYR A 85 5.18 -10.67 6.02
C TYR A 85 5.41 -10.77 4.52
N SER A 86 5.23 -11.95 3.94
CA SER A 86 5.20 -12.07 2.47
C SER A 86 3.94 -11.41 1.89
N LEU A 87 4.02 -10.93 0.65
CA LEU A 87 2.88 -10.40 -0.10
C LEU A 87 1.76 -11.43 -0.25
N ALA A 88 2.10 -12.73 -0.31
CA ALA A 88 1.12 -13.81 -0.28
C ALA A 88 0.33 -13.82 1.05
N GLN A 89 1.02 -13.64 2.19
CA GLN A 89 0.37 -13.52 3.50
C GLN A 89 -0.50 -12.26 3.57
N LEU A 90 -0.04 -11.13 3.02
CA LEU A 90 -0.81 -9.89 2.96
C LEU A 90 -2.07 -10.00 2.07
N GLU A 91 -1.99 -10.70 0.94
CA GLU A 91 -3.16 -10.97 0.07
C GLU A 91 -4.15 -11.93 0.73
N SER A 92 -3.70 -12.89 1.54
CA SER A 92 -4.56 -13.88 2.21
C SER A 92 -5.48 -13.33 3.32
N ASN A 93 -5.61 -12.00 3.44
CA ASN A 93 -6.51 -11.30 4.36
C ASN A 93 -6.29 -11.56 5.87
N GLN A 94 -5.07 -11.93 6.27
CA GLN A 94 -4.73 -12.11 7.69
C GLN A 94 -4.37 -10.79 8.42
N VAL A 95 -4.43 -9.66 7.73
CA VAL A 95 -4.02 -8.34 8.23
C VAL A 95 -4.81 -7.92 9.50
N ALA A 96 -6.06 -8.35 9.63
CA ALA A 96 -6.90 -8.06 10.81
C ALA A 96 -6.35 -8.64 12.13
N SER A 97 -5.43 -9.62 12.06
CA SER A 97 -4.82 -10.26 13.23
C SER A 97 -3.46 -9.66 13.61
N PHE A 98 -2.97 -8.68 12.85
CA PHE A 98 -1.63 -8.14 13.04
C PHE A 98 -1.55 -7.27 14.29
N SER A 99 -0.40 -7.33 14.96
CA SER A 99 -0.07 -6.33 15.98
C SER A 99 0.02 -4.94 15.35
N PRO A 100 -0.14 -3.84 16.11
CA PRO A 100 -0.02 -2.50 15.56
C PRO A 100 1.32 -2.24 14.86
N GLU A 101 2.41 -2.83 15.35
CA GLU A 101 3.72 -2.70 14.73
C GLU A 101 3.85 -3.49 13.43
N ALA A 102 3.36 -4.74 13.42
CA ALA A 102 3.28 -5.55 12.22
C ALA A 102 2.44 -4.86 11.12
N LEU A 103 1.32 -4.26 11.51
CA LEU A 103 0.47 -3.52 10.58
C LEU A 103 1.19 -2.31 9.98
N ARG A 104 1.90 -1.52 10.80
CA ARG A 104 2.72 -0.39 10.31
C ARG A 104 3.79 -0.84 9.31
N LEU A 105 4.44 -1.97 9.56
CA LEU A 105 5.40 -2.54 8.62
C LEU A 105 4.72 -3.04 7.34
N ALA A 106 3.54 -3.64 7.42
CA ALA A 106 2.77 -4.08 6.25
C ALA A 106 2.35 -2.90 5.34
N TYR A 107 1.91 -1.78 5.93
CA TYR A 107 1.65 -0.53 5.20
C TYR A 107 2.91 -0.01 4.50
N LEU A 108 4.04 0.04 5.23
CA LEU A 108 5.31 0.50 4.70
C LEU A 108 5.83 -0.40 3.56
N GLN A 109 5.73 -1.72 3.71
CA GLN A 109 6.08 -2.69 2.67
C GLN A 109 5.20 -2.54 1.42
N SER A 110 3.89 -2.34 1.62
CA SER A 110 2.93 -2.11 0.53
C SER A 110 3.25 -0.84 -0.25
N HIS A 111 3.50 0.26 0.47
CA HIS A 111 3.95 1.52 -0.10
C HIS A 111 5.23 1.35 -0.94
N ALA A 112 6.27 0.74 -0.36
CA ALA A 112 7.53 0.54 -1.06
C ALA A 112 7.39 -0.37 -2.29
N SER A 113 6.52 -1.39 -2.23
CA SER A 113 6.28 -2.30 -3.35
C SER A 113 5.61 -1.60 -4.53
N ILE A 114 4.57 -0.81 -4.28
CA ILE A 114 3.88 -0.06 -5.33
C ILE A 114 4.76 1.08 -5.86
N ASP A 115 5.46 1.81 -4.99
CA ASP A 115 6.42 2.84 -5.38
C ASP A 115 7.52 2.27 -6.28
N PHE A 116 8.09 1.11 -5.94
CA PHE A 116 9.06 0.42 -6.77
C PHE A 116 8.50 0.08 -8.15
N LEU A 117 7.32 -0.56 -8.21
CA LEU A 117 6.69 -0.92 -9.48
C LEU A 117 6.41 0.32 -10.34
N TRP A 118 5.95 1.40 -9.71
CA TRP A 118 5.64 2.65 -10.39
C TRP A 118 6.89 3.32 -10.95
N ARG A 119 7.92 3.52 -10.12
CA ARG A 119 9.18 4.18 -10.52
C ARG A 119 9.96 3.37 -11.55
N ARG A 120 9.98 2.04 -11.41
CA ARG A 120 10.81 1.16 -12.26
C ARG A 120 10.18 0.82 -13.61
N PHE A 121 8.84 0.71 -13.69
CA PHE A 121 8.12 0.26 -14.89
C PHE A 121 7.13 1.28 -15.45
N GLY A 122 6.87 2.36 -14.72
CA GLY A 122 6.02 3.46 -15.14
C GLY A 122 4.52 3.19 -15.00
N HIS A 123 3.76 4.28 -15.16
CA HIS A 123 2.31 4.31 -14.99
C HIS A 123 1.54 3.36 -15.92
N SER A 124 1.97 3.21 -17.18
CA SER A 124 1.27 2.33 -18.15
C SER A 124 1.23 0.87 -17.69
N LYS A 125 2.31 0.39 -17.07
CA LYS A 125 2.38 -0.96 -16.49
C LYS A 125 1.48 -1.09 -15.26
N MET A 126 1.45 -0.07 -14.39
CA MET A 126 0.52 -0.02 -13.26
C MET A 126 -0.94 -0.11 -13.70
N MET A 127 -1.33 0.64 -14.73
CA MET A 127 -2.68 0.56 -15.30
C MET A 127 -3.00 -0.81 -15.89
N SER A 128 -2.01 -1.47 -16.52
CA SER A 128 -2.18 -2.83 -17.02
C SER A 128 -2.37 -3.84 -15.87
N PHE A 129 -1.64 -3.66 -14.77
CA PHE A 129 -1.77 -4.48 -13.57
C PHE A 129 -3.17 -4.34 -12.94
N LEU A 130 -3.65 -3.11 -12.71
CA LEU A 130 -4.98 -2.88 -12.16
C LEU A 130 -6.11 -3.45 -13.04
N ARG A 131 -5.97 -3.37 -14.37
CA ARG A 131 -6.92 -4.00 -15.29
C ARG A 131 -6.89 -5.52 -15.24
N ALA A 132 -5.72 -6.14 -15.03
CA ALA A 132 -5.64 -7.59 -14.86
C ALA A 132 -6.38 -8.04 -13.59
N LEU A 133 -6.25 -7.30 -12.49
CA LEU A 133 -7.00 -7.54 -11.25
C LEU A 133 -8.51 -7.41 -11.48
N ARG A 134 -8.95 -6.41 -12.26
CA ARG A 134 -10.36 -6.22 -12.64
C ARG A 134 -10.96 -7.41 -13.37
N LEU A 135 -10.16 -8.13 -14.14
CA LEU A 135 -10.57 -9.35 -14.84
C LEU A 135 -10.59 -10.59 -13.93
N GLY A 136 -10.33 -10.44 -12.63
CA GLY A 136 -10.33 -11.54 -11.67
C GLY A 136 -9.02 -12.33 -11.61
N THR A 137 -7.94 -11.81 -12.21
CA THR A 137 -6.61 -12.42 -12.07
C THR A 137 -6.11 -12.18 -10.64
N SER A 138 -5.57 -13.21 -9.97
CA SER A 138 -4.96 -13.05 -8.64
C SER A 138 -3.79 -12.08 -8.67
N GLY A 139 -3.42 -11.50 -7.52
CA GLY A 139 -2.36 -10.50 -7.47
C GLY A 139 -1.02 -11.01 -8.00
N GLU A 140 -0.63 -12.23 -7.64
CA GLU A 140 0.64 -12.82 -8.11
C GLU A 140 0.61 -13.14 -9.61
N ALA A 141 -0.49 -13.68 -10.13
CA ALA A 141 -0.62 -13.98 -11.55
C ALA A 141 -0.65 -12.70 -12.40
N ALA A 142 -1.29 -11.63 -11.91
CA ALA A 142 -1.28 -10.32 -12.53
C ALA A 142 0.12 -9.71 -12.52
N LEU A 143 0.85 -9.85 -11.41
CA LEU A 143 2.25 -9.42 -11.31
C LEU A 143 3.14 -10.15 -12.33
N GLN A 144 2.97 -11.47 -12.42
CA GLN A 144 3.77 -12.32 -13.31
C GLN A 144 3.50 -12.00 -14.79
N SER A 145 2.24 -11.76 -15.16
CA SER A 145 1.88 -11.43 -16.54
C SER A 145 2.35 -10.04 -16.97
N VAL A 146 2.24 -9.04 -16.10
CA VAL A 146 2.52 -7.63 -16.43
C VAL A 146 3.99 -7.26 -16.24
N TYR A 147 4.58 -7.70 -15.12
CA TYR A 147 5.93 -7.31 -14.69
C TYR A 147 6.96 -8.43 -14.80
N ARG A 148 6.56 -9.66 -15.17
CA ARG A 148 7.43 -10.85 -15.19
C ARG A 148 8.08 -11.12 -13.83
N ARG A 149 7.34 -10.86 -12.75
CA ARG A 149 7.75 -11.03 -11.35
C ARG A 149 6.65 -11.78 -10.61
N ASN A 150 7.04 -12.68 -9.73
CA ASN A 150 6.18 -13.24 -8.70
C ASN A 150 6.38 -12.46 -7.39
N TYR A 151 5.67 -12.82 -6.33
CA TYR A 151 5.75 -12.08 -5.06
C TYR A 151 7.13 -12.10 -4.43
N ALA A 152 7.73 -13.28 -4.32
CA ALA A 152 9.08 -13.42 -3.78
C ALA A 152 10.11 -12.56 -4.54
N ARG A 153 9.98 -12.46 -5.86
CA ARG A 153 10.89 -11.64 -6.66
C ARG A 153 10.67 -10.14 -6.42
N LEU A 154 9.42 -9.69 -6.28
CA LEU A 154 9.13 -8.30 -5.96
C LEU A 154 9.68 -7.94 -4.57
N GLU A 155 9.47 -8.79 -3.58
CA GLU A 155 10.01 -8.59 -2.22
C GLU A 155 11.54 -8.45 -2.22
N GLN A 156 12.24 -9.30 -2.98
CA GLN A 156 13.69 -9.19 -3.16
C GLN A 156 14.10 -7.88 -3.84
N ASP A 157 13.43 -7.52 -4.95
CA ASP A 157 13.71 -6.29 -5.68
C ASP A 157 13.51 -5.06 -4.76
N VAL A 158 12.46 -5.05 -3.93
CA VAL A 158 12.17 -3.98 -2.95
C VAL A 158 13.21 -3.94 -1.84
N ALA A 159 13.56 -5.09 -1.25
CA ALA A 159 14.57 -5.18 -0.20
C ALA A 159 15.92 -4.63 -0.67
N VAL A 160 16.32 -4.94 -1.90
CA VAL A 160 17.55 -4.40 -2.52
C VAL A 160 17.45 -2.88 -2.72
N SER A 161 16.29 -2.36 -3.11
CA SER A 161 16.08 -0.92 -3.33
C SER A 161 16.07 -0.07 -2.05
N CYS A 162 15.97 -0.72 -0.88
CA CYS A 162 16.01 -0.06 0.43
C CYS A 162 17.42 0.15 0.99
N ASN A 163 18.44 -0.45 0.33
CA ASN A 163 19.85 -0.37 0.73
C ASN A 163 20.64 0.66 -0.09
#